data_AF-A0A812Y6S3-F1
#
_entry.id   AF-A0A812Y6S3-F1
#
_cell.length_a   1.000
_cell.length_b   1.000
_cell.length_c   1.000
_cell.angle_alpha   90.00
_cell.angle_beta   90.00
_cell.angle_gamma   90.00
#
_symmetry.space_group_name_H-M   'P 1'
#
loop_
_entity.id
_entity.type
_entity.pdbx_description
1 polymer ?
#
loop_
_entity_poly.entity_id
_entity_poly.type
_entity_poly.pdbx_seq_one_letter_code
_entity_poly.pdbx_strand_id
1 'polypeptide(L)'
;MAGYALAFWAPPGNQGPAGPVLQQTPAGIEVKGRGRFRTPEAFEAMLDGLQTMLTTLLERSGSDANACPVIQELDVSQNRLTLEQFETLFVSMGVAGAKVIRYRMFGCPTLDDQVLQSLSNFLSGQVTADTAPWELHLSDCAITTDGFLALMDAIETSDLYPRPCPQNPAKGIPLYLRLENNYIAEDAIQQKVDAGLIQTFTKQMGPQMSFPGGPKVNLLARGALSSAWDMSSRAAKIV
;
A
#
# COMPACT_ATOMS: atom_id res chain seq x y z
N MET A 1 3.62 20.25 40.65
CA MET A 1 2.86 19.69 39.51
C MET A 1 3.35 20.36 38.23
N ALA A 2 4.44 19.85 37.66
CA ALA A 2 5.03 20.39 36.44
C ALA A 2 4.36 19.70 35.24
N GLY A 3 3.54 20.45 34.50
CA GLY A 3 2.91 19.97 33.27
C GLY A 3 3.95 19.90 32.16
N TYR A 4 4.29 18.69 31.73
CA TYR A 4 5.01 18.48 30.49
C TYR A 4 4.04 18.73 29.32
N ALA A 5 4.19 19.87 28.65
CA ALA A 5 3.59 20.09 27.35
C ALA A 5 4.34 19.23 26.33
N LEU A 6 3.70 18.17 25.84
CA LEU A 6 4.15 17.43 24.67
C LEU A 6 4.10 18.39 23.48
N ALA A 7 5.26 18.88 23.06
CA ALA A 7 5.40 19.61 21.81
C ALA A 7 5.14 18.62 20.66
N PHE A 8 3.91 18.62 20.15
CA PHE A 8 3.60 18.03 18.86
C PHE A 8 4.44 18.76 17.82
N TRP A 9 5.45 18.09 17.29
CA TRP A 9 6.13 18.53 16.08
C TRP A 9 5.12 18.49 14.93
N ALA A 10 4.59 19.66 14.57
CA ALA A 10 3.88 19.84 13.31
C ALA A 10 4.94 20.08 12.22
N PRO A 11 5.13 19.17 11.25
CA PRO A 11 6.03 19.44 10.14
C PRO A 11 5.55 20.70 9.39
N PRO A 12 6.47 21.49 8.82
CA PRO A 12 6.12 22.70 8.06
C PRO A 12 5.11 22.34 6.98
N GLY A 13 4.06 23.17 6.88
CA GLY A 13 2.90 22.96 6.03
C GLY A 13 3.29 22.75 4.57
N ASN A 14 3.49 21.49 4.20
CA ASN A 14 3.60 21.07 2.82
C ASN A 14 2.20 21.25 2.23
N GLN A 15 1.96 22.38 1.58
CA GLN A 15 0.80 22.50 0.70
C GLN A 15 0.92 21.34 -0.29
N GLY A 16 -0.10 20.48 -0.37
CA GLY A 16 -0.12 19.40 -1.34
C GLY A 16 0.20 19.95 -2.74
N PRO A 17 0.72 19.11 -3.65
CA PRO A 17 1.14 19.56 -4.97
C PRO A 17 0.03 20.39 -5.65
N ALA A 18 0.41 21.53 -6.22
CA ALA A 18 -0.52 22.37 -6.98
C ALA A 18 -1.09 21.57 -8.16
N GLY A 19 -2.42 21.50 -8.29
CA GLY A 19 -3.10 20.79 -9.38
C GLY A 19 -4.42 20.12 -8.98
N PRO A 20 -5.10 19.49 -9.95
CA PRO A 20 -6.32 18.74 -9.67
C PRO A 20 -6.03 17.51 -8.80
N VAL A 21 -6.96 17.16 -7.92
CA VAL A 21 -6.86 15.95 -7.08
C VAL A 21 -6.99 14.70 -7.95
N LEU A 22 -7.85 14.74 -8.96
CA LEU A 22 -8.08 13.64 -9.89
C LEU A 22 -7.60 14.04 -11.28
N GLN A 23 -6.82 13.18 -11.91
CA GLN A 23 -6.33 13.41 -13.26
C GLN A 23 -6.48 12.14 -14.09
N GLN A 24 -7.13 12.25 -15.26
CA GLN A 24 -7.11 11.19 -16.27
C GLN A 24 -5.86 11.34 -17.13
N THR A 25 -5.12 10.25 -17.31
CA THR A 25 -3.95 10.16 -18.18
C THR A 25 -4.18 9.06 -19.22
N PRO A 26 -3.35 8.96 -20.29
CA PRO A 26 -3.42 7.83 -21.22
C PRO A 26 -3.19 6.47 -20.56
N ALA A 27 -2.49 6.43 -19.42
CA ALA A 27 -2.22 5.20 -18.69
C ALA A 27 -3.35 4.83 -17.68
N GLY A 28 -4.23 5.77 -17.33
CA GLY A 28 -5.29 5.56 -16.35
C GLY A 28 -5.52 6.79 -15.47
N ILE A 29 -6.20 6.58 -14.35
CA ILE A 29 -6.51 7.63 -13.37
C ILE A 29 -5.33 7.80 -12.40
N GLU A 30 -5.02 9.04 -12.03
CA GLU A 30 -4.13 9.39 -10.93
C GLU A 30 -4.90 10.18 -9.86
N VAL A 31 -4.82 9.72 -8.61
CA VAL A 31 -5.33 10.43 -7.42
C VAL A 31 -4.14 11.10 -6.73
N LYS A 32 -4.08 12.43 -6.78
CA LYS A 32 -3.03 13.29 -6.21
C LYS A 32 -3.50 13.93 -4.91
N GLY A 33 -3.83 13.09 -3.94
CA GLY A 33 -4.49 13.44 -2.68
C GLY A 33 -3.56 13.73 -1.49
N ARG A 34 -2.23 13.65 -1.67
CA ARG A 34 -1.27 13.79 -0.58
C ARG A 34 -1.49 15.05 0.29
N GLY A 35 -1.86 14.86 1.55
CA GLY A 35 -2.07 15.94 2.53
C GLY A 35 -3.24 16.90 2.20
N ARG A 36 -4.15 16.50 1.30
CA ARG A 36 -5.28 17.32 0.81
C ARG A 36 -6.63 16.98 1.44
N PHE A 37 -6.79 15.83 2.07
CA PHE A 37 -8.04 15.37 2.70
C PHE A 37 -8.06 15.74 4.18
N ARG A 38 -8.09 17.06 4.44
CA ARG A 38 -8.09 17.61 5.80
C ARG A 38 -9.48 17.72 6.41
N THR A 39 -10.51 17.65 5.58
CA THR A 39 -11.91 17.66 5.99
C THR A 39 -12.64 16.47 5.34
N PRO A 40 -13.73 15.97 5.95
CA PRO A 40 -14.55 14.91 5.36
C PRO A 40 -15.04 15.25 3.95
N GLU A 41 -15.47 16.49 3.72
CA GLU A 41 -16.02 16.95 2.44
C GLU A 41 -14.97 16.90 1.31
N ALA A 42 -13.70 17.14 1.64
CA ALA A 42 -12.61 17.05 0.65
C ALA A 42 -12.34 15.59 0.24
N PHE A 43 -12.52 14.64 1.15
CA PHE A 43 -12.42 13.21 0.86
C PHE A 43 -13.64 12.74 0.05
N GLU A 44 -14.85 13.12 0.47
CA GLU A 44 -16.10 12.80 -0.21
C GLU A 44 -16.11 13.31 -1.64
N ALA A 45 -15.77 14.58 -1.86
CA ALA A 45 -15.69 15.16 -3.21
C ALA A 45 -14.66 14.44 -4.11
N MET A 46 -13.55 13.96 -3.53
CA MET A 46 -12.59 13.14 -4.26
C MET A 46 -13.18 11.77 -4.61
N LEU A 47 -13.86 11.12 -3.66
CA LEU A 47 -14.44 9.81 -3.86
C LEU A 47 -15.55 9.84 -4.92
N ASP A 48 -16.46 10.82 -4.84
CA ASP A 48 -17.53 11.03 -5.82
C ASP A 48 -16.98 11.27 -7.22
N GLY A 49 -15.94 12.12 -7.32
CA GLY A 49 -15.24 12.36 -8.57
C GLY A 49 -14.58 11.10 -9.12
N LEU A 50 -13.93 10.32 -8.26
CA LEU A 50 -13.27 9.07 -8.65
C LEU A 50 -14.29 8.04 -9.14
N GLN A 51 -15.40 7.85 -8.41
CA GLN A 51 -16.49 6.97 -8.82
C GLN A 51 -17.08 7.38 -10.17
N THR A 52 -17.32 8.68 -10.38
CA THR A 52 -17.79 9.21 -11.66
C THR A 52 -16.83 8.85 -12.80
N MET A 53 -15.52 9.02 -12.59
CA MET A 53 -14.50 8.68 -13.59
C MET A 53 -14.45 7.17 -13.88
N LEU A 54 -14.54 6.33 -12.85
CA LEU A 54 -14.54 4.87 -12.98
C LEU A 54 -15.77 4.38 -13.76
N THR A 55 -16.96 4.86 -13.41
CA THR A 55 -18.20 4.56 -14.15
C THR A 55 -18.10 4.99 -15.60
N THR A 56 -17.59 6.20 -15.87
CA THR A 56 -17.41 6.69 -17.24
C THR A 56 -16.45 5.81 -18.05
N LEU A 57 -15.38 5.29 -17.44
CA LEU A 57 -14.44 4.39 -18.11
C LEU A 57 -15.05 3.02 -18.40
N LEU A 58 -15.83 2.48 -17.46
CA LEU A 58 -16.55 1.22 -17.64
C LEU A 58 -17.56 1.34 -18.80
N GLU A 59 -18.37 2.40 -18.82
CA GLU A 59 -19.35 2.66 -19.90
C GLU A 59 -18.68 2.78 -21.27
N ARG A 60 -17.53 3.46 -21.36
CA ARG A 60 -16.75 3.59 -22.62
C ARG A 60 -16.17 2.26 -23.11
N SER A 61 -15.95 1.32 -22.20
CA SER A 61 -15.43 0.00 -22.54
C SER A 61 -16.52 -0.93 -23.11
N GLY A 62 -17.79 -0.49 -23.07
CA GLY A 62 -18.90 -1.18 -23.70
C GLY A 62 -19.17 -2.55 -23.06
N SER A 63 -19.24 -3.59 -23.90
CA SER A 63 -19.56 -4.96 -23.49
C SER A 63 -18.32 -5.81 -23.18
N ASP A 64 -17.12 -5.22 -23.12
CA ASP A 64 -15.94 -5.97 -22.71
C ASP A 64 -16.04 -6.30 -21.22
N ALA A 65 -16.48 -7.52 -20.94
CA ALA A 65 -16.62 -8.04 -19.59
C ALA A 65 -15.28 -8.09 -18.83
N ASN A 66 -14.15 -7.99 -19.52
CA ASN A 66 -12.82 -7.95 -18.93
C ASN A 66 -12.26 -6.53 -18.80
N ALA A 67 -13.02 -5.50 -19.19
CA ALA A 67 -12.59 -4.13 -19.04
C ALA A 67 -12.53 -3.75 -17.55
N CYS A 68 -11.31 -3.45 -17.11
CA CYS A 68 -11.02 -3.05 -15.75
C CYS A 68 -10.48 -1.61 -15.76
N PRO A 69 -11.14 -0.64 -15.11
CA PRO A 69 -10.64 0.72 -15.05
C PRO A 69 -9.35 0.75 -14.24
N VAL A 70 -8.31 1.36 -14.81
CA VAL A 70 -6.97 1.38 -14.21
C VAL A 70 -6.73 2.70 -13.48
N ILE A 71 -6.28 2.60 -12.23
CA ILE A 71 -5.76 3.70 -11.42
C ILE A 71 -4.26 3.49 -11.28
N GLN A 72 -3.46 4.34 -11.93
CA GLN A 72 -2.00 4.24 -11.93
C GLN A 72 -1.39 4.55 -10.56
N GLU A 73 -1.98 5.50 -9.85
CA GLU A 73 -1.55 5.90 -8.52
C GLU A 73 -2.76 6.39 -7.73
N LEU A 74 -2.98 5.76 -6.57
CA LEU A 74 -3.94 6.20 -5.57
C LEU A 74 -3.15 6.77 -4.39
N ASP A 75 -2.83 8.06 -4.43
CA ASP A 75 -2.10 8.76 -3.37
C ASP A 75 -3.04 9.48 -2.41
N VAL A 76 -3.24 8.86 -1.25
CA VAL A 76 -3.94 9.43 -0.08
C VAL A 76 -2.97 9.65 1.07
N SER A 77 -1.66 9.71 0.81
CA SER A 77 -0.62 9.76 1.82
C SER A 77 -0.66 11.06 2.62
N GLN A 78 -0.09 11.08 3.83
CA GLN A 78 -0.01 12.28 4.69
C GLN A 78 -1.38 12.90 5.03
N ASN A 79 -2.45 12.11 4.99
CA ASN A 79 -3.79 12.51 5.43
C ASN A 79 -4.14 11.83 6.77
N ARG A 80 -5.18 12.33 7.43
CA ARG A 80 -5.75 11.73 8.66
C ARG A 80 -7.12 11.15 8.37
N LEU A 81 -7.16 10.17 7.47
CA LEU A 81 -8.40 9.49 7.12
C LEU A 81 -8.90 8.64 8.29
N THR A 82 -10.20 8.59 8.53
CA THR A 82 -10.78 7.69 9.52
C THR A 82 -10.76 6.25 9.01
N LEU A 83 -10.98 5.28 9.91
CA LEU A 83 -11.17 3.88 9.54
C LEU A 83 -12.27 3.73 8.48
N GLU A 84 -13.44 4.35 8.71
CA GLU A 84 -14.58 4.34 7.78
C GLU A 84 -14.21 4.91 6.40
N GLN A 85 -13.38 5.95 6.34
CA GLN A 85 -12.92 6.50 5.07
C GLN A 85 -12.00 5.53 4.32
N PHE A 86 -11.09 4.83 5.01
CA PHE A 86 -10.28 3.78 4.40
C PHE A 86 -11.14 2.59 3.92
N GLU A 87 -12.08 2.13 4.74
CA GLU A 87 -13.00 1.06 4.38
C GLU A 87 -13.83 1.44 3.14
N THR A 88 -14.39 2.65 3.14
CA THR A 88 -15.18 3.18 2.02
C THR A 88 -14.34 3.26 0.74
N LEU A 89 -13.08 3.67 0.86
CA LEU A 89 -12.13 3.70 -0.26
C LEU A 89 -11.90 2.29 -0.82
N PHE A 90 -11.61 1.30 0.03
CA PHE A 90 -11.37 -0.09 -0.40
C PHE A 90 -12.61 -0.72 -1.03
N VAL A 91 -13.78 -0.58 -0.39
CA VAL A 91 -15.06 -1.05 -0.92
C VAL A 91 -15.36 -0.41 -2.27
N SER A 92 -15.13 0.89 -2.42
CA SER A 92 -15.35 1.58 -3.70
C SER A 92 -14.48 1.02 -4.82
N MET A 93 -13.22 0.67 -4.54
CA MET A 93 -12.33 0.06 -5.54
C MET A 93 -12.75 -1.36 -5.89
N GLY A 94 -13.16 -2.16 -4.89
CA GLY A 94 -13.64 -3.52 -5.12
C GLY A 94 -14.94 -3.57 -5.91
N VAL A 95 -15.92 -2.74 -5.56
CA VAL A 95 -17.21 -2.64 -6.28
C VAL A 95 -17.00 -2.17 -7.72
N ALA A 96 -16.10 -1.21 -7.94
CA ALA A 96 -15.78 -0.74 -9.28
C ALA A 96 -14.95 -1.75 -10.11
N GLY A 97 -14.47 -2.84 -9.49
CA GLY A 97 -13.52 -3.77 -10.10
C GLY A 97 -12.27 -3.05 -10.59
N ALA A 98 -11.83 -1.99 -9.90
CA ALA A 98 -10.74 -1.13 -10.36
C ALA A 98 -9.37 -1.75 -10.08
N LYS A 99 -8.47 -1.66 -11.06
CA LYS A 99 -7.06 -2.05 -10.89
C LYS A 99 -6.25 -0.86 -10.42
N VAL A 100 -5.96 -0.82 -9.13
CA VAL A 100 -5.04 0.17 -8.56
C VAL A 100 -3.61 -0.37 -8.63
N ILE A 101 -2.76 0.25 -9.44
CA ILE A 101 -1.36 -0.18 -9.60
C ILE A 101 -0.58 0.14 -8.32
N ARG A 102 -0.72 1.34 -7.75
CA ARG A 102 0.01 1.78 -6.56
C ARG A 102 -0.91 2.40 -5.53
N TYR A 103 -0.98 1.81 -4.35
CA TYR A 103 -1.55 2.46 -3.17
C TYR A 103 -0.44 3.21 -2.44
N ARG A 104 -0.59 4.53 -2.31
CA ARG A 104 0.31 5.35 -1.50
C ARG A 104 -0.47 5.90 -0.32
N MET A 105 -0.24 5.29 0.83
CA MET A 105 -0.94 5.59 2.08
C MET A 105 0.05 5.86 3.23
N PHE A 106 1.29 6.21 2.90
CA PHE A 106 2.35 6.48 3.86
C PHE A 106 2.10 7.80 4.62
N GLY A 107 2.67 7.93 5.83
CA GLY A 107 2.50 9.14 6.63
C GLY A 107 1.08 9.36 7.15
N CYS A 108 0.23 8.33 7.13
CA CYS A 108 -1.13 8.37 7.64
C CYS A 108 -1.14 7.82 9.07
N PRO A 109 -1.18 8.67 10.13
CA PRO A 109 -1.06 8.21 11.51
C PRO A 109 -2.27 7.42 12.02
N THR A 110 -3.38 7.47 11.28
CA THR A 110 -4.62 6.70 11.53
C THR A 110 -4.66 5.37 10.77
N LEU A 111 -3.65 5.07 9.96
CA LEU A 111 -3.50 3.77 9.33
C LEU A 111 -2.81 2.84 10.32
N ASP A 112 -3.61 2.14 11.12
CA ASP A 112 -3.21 1.20 12.16
C ASP A 112 -3.61 -0.24 11.81
N ASP A 113 -3.57 -1.15 12.78
CA ASP A 113 -3.91 -2.56 12.59
C ASP A 113 -5.36 -2.78 12.15
N GLN A 114 -6.32 -1.93 12.54
CA GLN A 114 -7.73 -2.07 12.11
C GLN A 114 -7.87 -1.73 10.63
N VAL A 115 -7.22 -0.66 10.19
CA VAL A 115 -7.16 -0.30 8.76
C VAL A 115 -6.44 -1.39 7.98
N LEU A 116 -5.35 -1.94 8.53
CA LEU A 116 -4.58 -2.98 7.86
C LEU A 116 -5.33 -4.30 7.76
N GLN A 117 -6.15 -4.64 8.77
CA GLN A 117 -7.09 -5.75 8.70
C GLN A 117 -8.13 -5.53 7.57
N SER A 118 -8.63 -4.30 7.43
CA SER A 118 -9.57 -3.95 6.35
C SER A 118 -8.92 -4.07 4.97
N LEU A 119 -7.68 -3.63 4.82
CA LEU A 119 -6.88 -3.83 3.60
C LEU A 119 -6.66 -5.32 3.32
N SER A 120 -6.37 -6.12 4.34
CA SER A 120 -6.15 -7.56 4.23
C SER A 120 -7.43 -8.28 3.76
N ASN A 121 -8.57 -7.93 4.34
CA ASN A 121 -9.88 -8.45 3.93
C ASN A 121 -10.22 -8.06 2.48
N PHE A 122 -9.90 -6.83 2.09
CA PHE A 122 -10.06 -6.36 0.71
C PHE A 122 -9.21 -7.19 -0.27
N LEU A 123 -7.92 -7.39 0.03
CA LEU A 123 -7.01 -8.18 -0.81
C LEU A 123 -7.45 -9.65 -0.94
N SER A 124 -7.94 -10.26 0.14
CA SER A 124 -8.38 -11.66 0.10
C SER A 124 -9.78 -11.86 -0.49
N GLY A 125 -10.68 -10.89 -0.31
CA GLY A 125 -12.10 -11.06 -0.61
C GLY A 125 -12.60 -10.40 -1.89
N GLN A 126 -11.95 -9.33 -2.36
CA GLN A 126 -12.46 -8.50 -3.46
C GLN A 126 -11.48 -8.35 -4.62
N VAL A 127 -10.20 -8.63 -4.40
CA VAL A 127 -9.16 -8.48 -5.42
C VAL A 127 -8.97 -9.78 -6.21
N THR A 128 -8.82 -9.65 -7.52
CA THR A 128 -8.56 -10.75 -8.47
C THR A 128 -7.15 -10.64 -9.04
N ALA A 129 -6.72 -11.64 -9.81
CA ALA A 129 -5.42 -11.59 -10.50
C ALA A 129 -5.26 -10.35 -11.41
N ASP A 130 -6.38 -9.84 -11.96
CA ASP A 130 -6.38 -8.68 -12.86
C ASP A 130 -6.35 -7.35 -12.12
N THR A 131 -6.99 -7.28 -10.95
CA THR A 131 -7.12 -6.06 -10.13
C THR A 131 -6.07 -5.95 -9.03
N ALA A 132 -5.29 -7.01 -8.78
CA ALA A 132 -4.25 -7.05 -7.76
C ALA A 132 -3.26 -5.88 -7.87
N PRO A 133 -2.97 -5.17 -6.76
CA PRO A 133 -2.06 -4.04 -6.77
C PRO A 133 -0.61 -4.46 -7.01
N TRP A 134 0.19 -3.54 -7.56
CA TRP A 134 1.61 -3.79 -7.82
C TRP A 134 2.47 -3.30 -6.67
N GLU A 135 2.03 -2.24 -6.00
CA GLU A 135 2.78 -1.59 -4.94
C GLU A 135 1.87 -1.15 -3.79
N LEU A 136 2.31 -1.41 -2.56
CA LEU A 136 1.74 -0.87 -1.33
C LEU A 136 2.80 -0.05 -0.61
N HIS A 137 2.55 1.25 -0.45
CA HIS A 137 3.44 2.16 0.28
C HIS A 137 2.78 2.56 1.59
N LEU A 138 3.22 1.92 2.68
CA LEU A 138 2.64 1.98 4.03
C LEU A 138 3.68 2.41 5.08
N SER A 139 4.68 3.18 4.66
CA SER A 139 5.71 3.73 5.55
C SER A 139 5.13 4.82 6.45
N ASP A 140 5.74 5.09 7.61
CA ASP A 140 5.37 6.22 8.49
C ASP A 140 3.90 6.20 8.96
N CYS A 141 3.37 5.02 9.29
CA CYS A 141 2.00 4.82 9.77
C CYS A 141 2.00 4.31 11.23
N ALA A 142 0.87 3.77 11.71
CA ALA A 142 0.73 3.26 13.07
C ALA A 142 0.57 1.73 13.11
N ILE A 143 1.15 1.03 12.13
CA ILE A 143 1.04 -0.43 11.99
C ILE A 143 1.92 -1.12 13.03
N THR A 144 1.36 -2.08 13.75
CA THR A 144 2.10 -2.96 14.66
C THR A 144 2.36 -4.33 14.02
N THR A 145 3.00 -5.23 14.77
CA THR A 145 3.19 -6.62 14.34
C THR A 145 1.87 -7.32 14.00
N ASP A 146 0.78 -7.04 14.71
CA ASP A 146 -0.49 -7.75 14.52
C ASP A 146 -1.11 -7.41 13.16
N GLY A 147 -1.17 -6.11 12.81
CA GLY A 147 -1.62 -5.69 11.48
C GLY A 147 -0.70 -6.20 10.37
N PHE A 148 0.61 -6.19 10.59
CA PHE A 148 1.58 -6.74 9.63
C PHE A 148 1.33 -8.23 9.36
N LEU A 149 1.13 -9.03 10.42
CA LEU A 149 0.86 -10.46 10.29
C LEU A 149 -0.47 -10.74 9.59
N ALA A 150 -1.51 -9.95 9.86
CA ALA A 150 -2.79 -10.04 9.14
C ALA A 150 -2.61 -9.80 7.63
N LEU A 151 -1.82 -8.78 7.25
CA LEU A 151 -1.51 -8.53 5.84
C LEU A 151 -0.70 -9.67 5.21
N MET A 152 0.29 -10.20 5.93
CA MET A 152 1.10 -11.31 5.42
C MET A 152 0.28 -12.58 5.25
N ASP A 153 -0.64 -12.89 6.17
CA ASP A 153 -1.54 -14.05 6.07
C ASP A 153 -2.46 -13.94 4.84
N ALA A 154 -3.04 -12.76 4.60
CA ALA A 154 -3.83 -12.49 3.40
C ALA A 154 -3.02 -12.72 2.10
N ILE A 155 -1.77 -12.25 2.06
CA ILE A 155 -0.90 -12.45 0.89
C ILE A 155 -0.47 -13.92 0.74
N GLU A 156 -0.11 -14.57 1.86
CA GLU A 156 0.37 -15.95 1.92
C GLU A 156 -0.70 -16.94 1.44
N THR A 157 -1.95 -16.75 1.87
CA THR A 157 -3.10 -17.58 1.50
C THR A 157 -3.65 -17.26 0.10
N SER A 158 -3.33 -16.10 -0.46
CA SER A 158 -3.76 -15.72 -1.82
C SER A 158 -2.91 -16.34 -2.92
N ASP A 159 -3.52 -16.74 -4.03
CA ASP A 159 -2.81 -17.13 -5.27
C ASP A 159 -2.51 -15.92 -6.17
N LEU A 160 -2.68 -14.70 -5.65
CA LEU A 160 -2.46 -13.45 -6.38
C LEU A 160 -0.98 -13.18 -6.64
N TYR A 161 -0.08 -13.70 -5.80
CA TYR A 161 1.35 -13.44 -5.88
C TYR A 161 2.20 -14.71 -5.78
N PRO A 162 3.40 -14.72 -6.40
CA PRO A 162 3.88 -13.70 -7.33
C PRO A 162 3.10 -13.76 -8.65
N ARG A 163 2.78 -12.60 -9.23
CA ARG A 163 2.00 -12.55 -10.48
C ARG A 163 2.82 -13.00 -11.68
N PRO A 164 2.20 -13.57 -12.73
CA PRO A 164 2.91 -13.84 -13.97
C PRO A 164 3.56 -12.57 -14.55
N CYS A 165 4.84 -12.64 -14.91
CA CYS A 165 5.49 -11.56 -15.66
C CYS A 165 5.05 -11.63 -17.13
N PRO A 166 4.42 -10.58 -17.69
CA PRO A 166 3.96 -10.59 -19.09
C PRO A 166 5.09 -10.83 -20.10
N GLN A 167 6.31 -10.37 -19.77
CA GLN A 167 7.49 -10.49 -20.63
C GLN A 167 8.19 -11.84 -20.48
N ASN A 168 7.97 -12.56 -19.37
CA ASN A 168 8.61 -13.84 -19.12
C ASN A 168 7.75 -14.72 -18.19
N PRO A 169 6.95 -15.66 -18.72
CA PRO A 169 6.10 -16.54 -17.93
C PRO A 169 6.86 -17.40 -16.90
N ALA A 170 8.16 -17.63 -17.09
CA ALA A 170 9.00 -18.32 -16.12
C ALA A 170 9.44 -17.43 -14.94
N LYS A 171 8.93 -16.19 -14.86
CA LYS A 171 9.16 -15.26 -13.76
C LYS A 171 7.85 -14.79 -13.14
N GLY A 172 7.88 -14.67 -11.83
CA GLY A 172 6.87 -14.04 -11.00
C GLY A 172 7.24 -12.59 -10.66
N ILE A 173 6.23 -11.75 -10.49
CA ILE A 173 6.34 -10.37 -9.99
C ILE A 173 5.74 -10.35 -8.58
N PRO A 174 6.59 -10.33 -7.53
CA PRO A 174 6.14 -10.16 -6.15
C PRO A 174 5.49 -8.78 -5.94
N LEU A 175 4.63 -8.67 -4.94
CA LEU A 175 4.11 -7.39 -4.48
C LEU A 175 5.24 -6.52 -3.94
N TYR A 176 5.38 -5.29 -4.42
CA TYR A 176 6.32 -4.35 -3.81
C TYR A 176 5.69 -3.72 -2.57
N LEU A 177 6.31 -3.93 -1.42
CA LEU A 177 5.86 -3.42 -0.13
C LEU A 177 6.91 -2.49 0.52
N ARG A 178 6.43 -1.38 1.06
CA ARG A 178 7.19 -0.43 1.88
C ARG A 178 6.52 -0.26 3.24
N LEU A 179 7.28 -0.53 4.31
CA LEU A 179 6.78 -0.55 5.71
C LEU A 179 7.72 0.18 6.68
N GLU A 180 8.63 1.01 6.18
CA GLU A 180 9.59 1.75 7.01
C GLU A 180 8.87 2.63 8.05
N ASN A 181 9.45 2.80 9.25
CA ASN A 181 8.84 3.57 10.36
C ASN A 181 7.47 3.02 10.84
N ASN A 182 7.33 1.69 10.73
CA ASN A 182 6.45 0.78 11.47
C ASN A 182 6.71 0.68 12.99
N TYR A 183 5.73 0.19 13.76
CA TYR A 183 5.90 -0.41 15.09
C TYR A 183 5.91 -1.94 15.00
N ILE A 184 6.54 -2.47 13.95
CA ILE A 184 6.58 -3.90 13.63
C ILE A 184 7.86 -4.49 14.24
N ALA A 185 7.72 -5.59 14.97
CA ALA A 185 8.87 -6.31 15.53
C ALA A 185 9.70 -6.95 14.40
N GLU A 186 11.02 -6.77 14.45
CA GLU A 186 11.93 -7.24 13.40
C GLU A 186 11.93 -8.76 13.24
N ASP A 187 11.76 -9.49 14.34
CA ASP A 187 11.67 -10.94 14.35
C ASP A 187 10.44 -11.45 13.59
N ALA A 188 9.31 -10.74 13.65
CA ALA A 188 8.13 -11.08 12.86
C ALA A 188 8.38 -10.92 11.35
N ILE A 189 9.12 -9.90 10.93
CA ILE A 189 9.54 -9.74 9.52
C ILE A 189 10.51 -10.86 9.14
N GLN A 190 11.49 -11.14 9.99
CA GLN A 190 12.51 -12.16 9.74
C GLN A 190 11.88 -13.55 9.62
N GLN A 191 10.89 -13.90 10.45
CA GLN A 191 10.15 -15.16 10.32
C GLN A 191 9.52 -15.33 8.93
N LYS A 192 8.98 -14.26 8.35
CA LYS A 192 8.39 -14.30 6.99
C LYS A 192 9.44 -14.32 5.88
N VAL A 193 10.62 -13.76 6.12
CA VAL A 193 11.79 -13.91 5.22
C VAL A 193 12.30 -15.34 5.25
N ASP A 194 12.47 -15.94 6.44
CA ASP A 194 12.94 -17.31 6.62
C ASP A 194 11.96 -18.33 6.05
N ALA A 195 10.67 -18.05 6.12
CA ALA A 195 9.62 -18.83 5.46
C ALA A 195 9.62 -18.71 3.92
N GLY A 196 10.45 -17.83 3.35
CA GLY A 196 10.52 -17.58 1.91
C GLY A 196 9.36 -16.77 1.34
N LEU A 197 8.46 -16.22 2.18
CA LEU A 197 7.34 -15.39 1.75
C LEU A 197 7.83 -14.00 1.29
N ILE A 198 8.80 -13.44 2.02
CA ILE A 198 9.36 -12.12 1.78
C ILE A 198 10.79 -12.23 1.24
N GLN A 199 11.09 -11.45 0.21
CA GLN A 199 12.45 -11.12 -0.20
C GLN A 199 12.72 -9.64 0.10
N THR A 200 13.79 -9.35 0.82
CA THR A 200 14.20 -7.97 1.09
C THR A 200 15.11 -7.45 -0.04
N PHE A 201 15.02 -6.15 -0.33
CA PHE A 201 15.91 -5.49 -1.29
C PHE A 201 16.24 -4.06 -0.87
N THR A 202 17.32 -3.50 -1.39
CA THR A 202 17.69 -2.09 -1.17
C THR A 202 17.28 -1.22 -2.36
N LYS A 203 17.06 0.08 -2.13
CA LYS A 203 16.68 1.02 -3.21
C LYS A 203 17.65 1.01 -4.40
N GLN A 204 18.94 0.75 -4.17
CA GLN A 204 19.94 0.67 -5.23
C GLN A 204 19.77 -0.57 -6.12
N MET A 205 19.34 -1.69 -5.53
CA MET A 205 19.11 -2.93 -6.27
C MET A 205 17.75 -2.95 -6.97
N GLY A 206 16.76 -2.25 -6.41
CA GLY A 206 15.38 -2.29 -6.89
C GLY A 206 14.69 -3.64 -6.62
N PRO A 207 13.36 -3.71 -6.80
CA PRO A 207 12.58 -4.92 -6.57
C PRO A 207 13.01 -6.02 -7.55
N GLN A 208 13.14 -7.26 -7.06
CA GLN A 208 13.60 -8.39 -7.87
C GLN A 208 12.42 -9.20 -8.39
N MET A 209 12.55 -9.74 -9.60
CA MET A 209 11.59 -10.76 -10.07
C MET A 209 11.87 -12.08 -9.35
N SER A 210 10.82 -12.85 -9.07
CA SER A 210 10.92 -14.20 -8.52
C SER A 210 10.68 -15.25 -9.61
N PHE A 211 10.83 -16.53 -9.29
CA PHE A 211 10.29 -17.63 -10.08
C PHE A 211 8.81 -17.88 -9.70
N PRO A 212 7.99 -18.53 -10.54
CA PRO A 212 6.67 -19.00 -10.15
C PRO A 212 6.76 -19.86 -8.88
N GLY A 213 6.06 -19.46 -7.81
CA GLY A 213 6.16 -20.09 -6.49
C GLY A 213 7.31 -19.58 -5.60
N GLY A 214 8.05 -18.56 -6.04
CA GLY A 214 9.02 -17.85 -5.21
C GLY A 214 8.36 -16.84 -4.26
N PRO A 215 9.16 -15.93 -3.67
CA PRO A 215 8.64 -14.93 -2.73
C PRO A 215 7.45 -14.15 -3.29
N LYS A 216 6.44 -13.95 -2.45
CA LYS A 216 5.22 -13.22 -2.80
C LYS A 216 5.38 -11.72 -2.59
N VAL A 217 6.32 -11.31 -1.74
CA VAL A 217 6.56 -9.90 -1.40
C VAL A 217 8.02 -9.51 -1.60
N ASN A 218 8.23 -8.37 -2.24
CA ASN A 218 9.48 -7.63 -2.23
C ASN A 218 9.38 -6.50 -1.20
N LEU A 219 10.09 -6.64 -0.08
CA LEU A 219 10.10 -5.64 0.99
C LEU A 219 11.31 -4.72 0.84
N LEU A 220 11.07 -3.40 0.75
CA LEU A 220 12.17 -2.43 0.78
C LEU A 220 12.79 -2.36 2.17
N ALA A 221 14.05 -2.80 2.24
CA ALA A 221 14.90 -2.69 3.41
C ALA A 221 15.41 -1.25 3.58
N ARG A 222 15.52 -0.78 4.83
CA ARG A 222 16.38 0.37 5.13
C ARG A 222 17.84 0.02 4.89
N GLY A 223 18.64 1.03 4.52
CA GLY A 223 20.07 0.87 4.26
C GLY A 223 20.76 0.10 5.39
N ALA A 224 21.61 -0.85 4.99
CA ALA A 224 22.28 -1.87 5.80
C ALA A 224 21.39 -3.00 6.37
N LEU A 225 20.67 -3.72 5.50
CA LEU A 225 20.50 -5.18 5.68
C LEU A 225 21.61 -5.98 4.97
N SER A 226 22.70 -5.33 4.56
CA SER A 226 23.79 -5.97 3.84
C SER A 226 24.91 -6.36 4.80
N SER A 227 25.09 -7.68 4.91
CA SER A 227 26.20 -8.46 5.47
C SER A 227 26.42 -8.37 6.99
N ALA A 228 26.23 -9.53 7.64
CA ALA A 228 26.50 -9.86 9.05
C ALA A 228 25.39 -9.49 10.06
N TRP A 229 24.35 -10.33 10.11
CA TRP A 229 23.57 -10.52 11.33
C TRP A 229 24.37 -11.44 12.28
N ASP A 230 25.38 -10.86 12.93
CA ASP A 230 25.99 -11.44 14.13
C ASP A 230 24.99 -11.23 15.27
N MET A 231 24.48 -12.33 15.85
CA MET A 231 23.44 -12.33 16.90
C MET A 231 23.93 -11.81 18.26
N SER A 232 25.00 -11.02 18.31
CA SER A 232 25.48 -10.40 19.53
C SER A 232 25.42 -8.88 19.44
N SER A 233 24.52 -8.31 20.25
CA SER A 233 24.39 -6.89 20.57
C SER A 233 23.64 -6.01 19.55
N ARG A 234 22.38 -5.71 19.87
CA ARG A 234 21.95 -4.41 20.43
C ARG A 234 20.44 -4.31 20.33
N ALA A 235 19.78 -4.02 21.45
CA ALA A 235 18.50 -3.33 21.45
C ALA A 235 18.73 -1.94 20.83
N ALA A 236 18.70 -1.87 19.51
CA ALA A 236 18.73 -0.62 18.78
C ALA A 236 17.28 -0.18 18.55
N LYS A 237 16.92 0.95 19.15
CA LYS A 237 15.73 1.70 18.77
C LYS A 237 15.78 1.97 17.26
N ILE A 238 14.89 1.34 16.51
CA ILE A 238 14.37 1.90 15.27
C ILE A 238 13.13 2.69 15.69
N VAL A 239 13.24 4.03 15.65
CA VAL A 239 12.12 4.97 15.78
C VAL A 239 11.83 5.55 14.41
#